data_AF-A0A708DHT0-F1
#
_entry.id   AF-A0A708DHT0-F1
#
_cell.length_a   1.000
_cell.length_b   1.000
_cell.length_c   1.000
_cell.angle_alpha   90.00
_cell.angle_beta   90.00
_cell.angle_gamma   90.00
#
_symmetry.space_group_name_H-M   'P 1'
#
loop_
_entity.id
_entity.type
_entity.pdbx_description
1 polymer ?
#
loop_
_entity_poly.entity_id
_entity_poly.type
_entity_poly.pdbx_seq_one_letter_code
_entity_poly.pdbx_strand_id
1 'polypeptide(L)'
;RPVWIGYDPSHRGDSAGCVVLAPPVVAGGKFRILERHQWKGMDFATQAESIRKLTEKYNVEYIGIDATGLGVGVFQLVRSFYPAARDIRYTPEMKTAMVLKAKDVIRRGCLEYDVSATDITSSFMAIRKTMTSSGR
;
A
#
# COMPACT_ATOMS: atom_id res chain seq x y z
N ARG A 1 16.16 10.50 0.67
CA ARG A 1 15.83 9.66 -0.52
C ARG A 1 14.33 9.73 -0.75
N PRO A 2 13.84 9.84 -1.99
CA PRO A 2 12.41 9.86 -2.25
C PRO A 2 11.76 8.54 -1.79
N VAL A 3 10.53 8.63 -1.30
CA VAL A 3 9.71 7.48 -0.90
C VAL A 3 8.33 7.57 -1.51
N TRP A 4 7.69 6.42 -1.60
CA TRP A 4 6.30 6.26 -2.02
C TRP A 4 5.48 5.76 -0.84
N ILE A 5 4.25 6.24 -0.71
CA ILE A 5 3.28 5.77 0.27
C ILE A 5 2.19 4.99 -0.46
N GLY A 6 1.90 3.78 0.01
CA GLY A 6 0.74 2.99 -0.39
C GLY A 6 -0.22 2.86 0.78
N TYR A 7 -1.50 3.14 0.55
CA TYR A 7 -2.57 2.98 1.54
C TYR A 7 -3.69 2.08 1.00
N ASP A 8 -4.15 1.15 1.85
CA ASP A 8 -5.23 0.20 1.61
C ASP A 8 -6.24 0.29 2.76
N PRO A 9 -7.49 0.72 2.53
CA PRO A 9 -8.49 0.89 3.57
C PRO A 9 -8.98 -0.47 4.09
N SER A 10 -9.45 -0.49 5.34
CA SER A 10 -10.23 -1.64 5.83
C SER A 10 -11.57 -1.71 5.11
N HIS A 11 -11.97 -2.90 4.69
CA HIS A 11 -13.26 -3.13 4.02
C HIS A 11 -14.30 -3.80 4.95
N ARG A 12 -13.88 -4.68 5.87
CA ARG A 12 -14.78 -5.42 6.79
C ARG A 12 -14.07 -5.88 8.07
N GLY A 13 -13.94 -4.99 9.05
CA GLY A 13 -13.46 -5.34 10.40
C GLY A 13 -11.98 -5.75 10.49
N ASP A 14 -11.26 -5.66 9.37
CA ASP A 14 -9.82 -5.78 9.25
C ASP A 14 -9.10 -4.46 9.57
N SER A 15 -7.77 -4.45 9.48
CA SER A 15 -6.95 -3.26 9.71
C SER A 15 -6.64 -2.57 8.38
N ALA A 16 -6.75 -1.24 8.32
CA ALA A 16 -6.23 -0.48 7.18
C ALA A 16 -4.70 -0.57 7.16
N GLY A 17 -4.12 -0.77 5.98
CA GLY A 17 -2.68 -0.89 5.79
C GLY A 17 -2.08 0.40 5.23
N CYS A 18 -0.94 0.83 5.75
CA CYS A 18 -0.15 1.91 5.19
C CYS A 18 1.32 1.52 5.13
N VAL A 19 1.98 1.73 3.99
CA VAL A 19 3.39 1.35 3.78
C VAL A 19 4.17 2.52 3.19
N VAL A 20 5.35 2.78 3.77
CA VAL A 20 6.37 3.68 3.21
C VAL A 20 7.44 2.84 2.53
N LEU A 21 7.63 3.08 1.23
CA LEU A 21 8.52 2.31 0.36
C LEU A 21 9.56 3.22 -0.29
N ALA A 22 10.84 2.89 -0.19
CA ALA A 22 11.86 3.50 -1.04
C ALA A 22 11.95 2.75 -2.38
N PRO A 23 11.67 3.42 -3.52
CA PRO A 23 11.86 2.82 -4.83
C PRO A 23 13.35 2.65 -5.18
N PRO A 24 13.67 1.75 -6.12
CA PRO A 24 15.03 1.66 -6.67
C PRO A 24 15.35 2.89 -7.51
N VAL A 25 16.62 3.29 -7.53
CA VAL A 25 17.12 4.43 -8.35
C VAL A 25 17.42 3.99 -9.79
N VAL A 26 17.53 2.68 -10.01
CA VAL A 26 17.82 2.07 -11.32
C VAL A 26 16.83 0.94 -11.60
N ALA A 27 16.56 0.68 -12.87
CA ALA A 27 15.73 -0.45 -13.28
C ALA A 27 16.32 -1.78 -12.74
N GLY A 28 15.46 -2.65 -12.21
CA GLY A 28 15.87 -3.91 -11.60
C GLY A 28 16.50 -3.79 -10.19
N GLY A 29 16.64 -2.58 -9.66
CA GLY A 29 17.09 -2.37 -8.29
C GLY A 29 16.08 -2.82 -7.23
N LYS A 30 16.47 -2.66 -5.96
CA LYS A 30 15.67 -3.11 -4.81
C LYS A 30 14.73 -2.03 -4.28
N PHE A 31 13.47 -2.42 -4.12
CA PHE A 31 12.47 -1.74 -3.31
C PHE A 31 12.72 -2.04 -1.83
N ARG A 32 12.56 -1.05 -0.96
CA ARG A 32 12.75 -1.22 0.48
C ARG A 32 11.53 -0.73 1.24
N ILE A 33 10.90 -1.61 2.01
CA ILE A 33 9.88 -1.18 2.97
C ILE A 33 10.59 -0.56 4.15
N LEU A 34 10.34 0.73 4.39
CA LEU A 34 10.97 1.51 5.45
C LEU A 34 10.11 1.56 6.70
N GLU A 35 8.79 1.66 6.52
CA GLU A 35 7.83 1.77 7.61
C GLU A 35 6.49 1.17 7.17
N ARG A 36 5.76 0.58 8.11
CA ARG A 36 4.44 0.01 7.91
C ARG A 36 3.55 0.28 9.10
N HIS A 37 2.25 0.42 8.84
CA HIS A 37 1.25 0.54 9.87
C HIS A 37 0.04 -0.31 9.55
N GLN A 38 -0.56 -0.87 10.59
CA GLN A 38 -1.88 -1.48 10.55
C GLN A 38 -2.78 -0.72 11.52
N TRP A 39 -3.83 -0.10 10.98
CA TRP A 39 -4.75 0.76 11.73
C TRP A 39 -6.09 0.07 11.87
N LYS A 40 -6.39 -0.39 13.08
CA LYS A 40 -7.67 -1.04 13.41
C LYS A 40 -8.58 -0.08 14.15
N GLY A 41 -9.81 0.09 13.67
CA GLY A 41 -10.83 0.89 14.35
C GLY A 41 -10.58 2.41 14.34
N MET A 42 -9.60 2.91 13.57
CA MET A 42 -9.40 4.35 13.39
C MET A 42 -10.42 4.92 12.40
N ASP A 43 -10.93 6.11 12.68
CA ASP A 43 -11.72 6.86 11.70
C ASP A 43 -10.86 7.38 10.53
N PHE A 44 -11.51 7.85 9.47
CA PHE A 44 -10.81 8.31 8.27
C PHE A 44 -9.94 9.54 8.52
N ALA A 45 -10.34 10.43 9.43
CA ALA A 45 -9.58 11.63 9.77
C ALA A 45 -8.26 11.27 10.45
N THR A 46 -8.28 10.34 11.41
CA THR A 46 -7.09 9.86 12.12
C THR A 46 -6.14 9.13 11.17
N GLN A 47 -6.67 8.36 10.23
CA GLN A 47 -5.86 7.69 9.21
C GLN A 47 -5.21 8.71 8.26
N ALA A 48 -5.96 9.70 7.79
CA ALA A 48 -5.43 10.76 6.93
C ALA A 48 -4.35 11.60 7.63
N GLU A 49 -4.57 11.94 8.90
CA GLU A 49 -3.58 12.65 9.71
C GLU A 49 -2.31 11.81 9.97
N SER A 50 -2.46 10.49 10.12
CA SER A 50 -1.30 9.60 10.19
C SER A 50 -0.51 9.58 8.88
N ILE A 51 -1.18 9.60 7.72
CA ILE A 51 -0.52 9.76 6.41
C ILE A 51 0.18 11.13 6.34
N ARG A 52 -0.46 12.20 6.80
CA ARG A 52 0.15 13.54 6.84
C ARG A 52 1.47 13.55 7.60
N LYS A 53 1.52 12.96 8.79
CA LYS A 53 2.76 12.83 9.57
C LYS A 53 3.86 12.08 8.81
N LEU A 54 3.52 11.09 7.99
CA LEU A 54 4.50 10.43 7.11
C LEU A 54 5.01 11.36 6.01
N THR A 55 4.17 12.24 5.47
CA THR A 55 4.61 13.28 4.51
C THR A 55 5.53 14.33 5.12
N GLU A 56 5.42 14.56 6.44
CA GLU A 56 6.31 15.46 7.18
C GLU A 56 7.64 14.77 7.56
N LYS A 57 7.59 13.45 7.81
CA LYS A 57 8.76 12.63 8.18
C LYS A 57 9.65 12.27 6.99
N TYR A 58 9.08 12.08 5.81
CA TYR A 58 9.79 11.60 4.62
C TYR A 58 9.69 12.56 3.44
N ASN A 59 10.68 12.53 2.57
CA ASN A 59 10.57 13.16 1.24
C ASN A 59 9.67 12.30 0.34
N VAL A 60 8.36 12.48 0.44
CA VAL A 60 7.35 11.70 -0.29
C VAL A 60 7.18 12.25 -1.71
N GLU A 61 7.37 11.38 -2.71
CA GLU A 61 7.21 11.72 -4.13
C GLU A 61 5.90 11.18 -4.72
N TYR A 62 5.34 10.14 -4.10
CA TYR A 62 4.12 9.49 -4.57
C TYR A 62 3.29 9.00 -3.40
N ILE A 63 1.97 9.21 -3.49
CA ILE A 63 0.99 8.59 -2.60
C ILE A 63 -0.06 7.92 -3.47
N GLY A 64 -0.20 6.60 -3.33
CA GLY A 64 -1.26 5.80 -3.93
C GLY A 64 -2.24 5.36 -2.86
N ILE A 65 -3.50 5.74 -3.00
CA ILE A 65 -4.56 5.41 -2.05
C ILE A 65 -5.58 4.54 -2.77
N ASP A 66 -5.83 3.34 -2.27
CA ASP A 66 -7.02 2.61 -2.69
C ASP A 66 -8.26 3.40 -2.29
N ALA A 67 -8.94 3.95 -3.30
CA ALA A 67 -10.17 4.71 -3.15
C ALA A 67 -11.39 3.87 -3.55
N THR A 68 -11.31 2.54 -3.46
CA THR A 68 -12.44 1.65 -3.68
C THR A 68 -13.32 1.64 -2.42
N GLY A 69 -14.58 2.05 -2.57
CA GLY A 69 -15.55 2.07 -1.47
C GLY A 69 -15.15 3.05 -0.35
N LEU A 70 -14.81 2.51 0.83
CA LEU A 70 -14.53 3.31 2.04
C LEU A 70 -13.27 4.19 1.92
N GLY A 71 -12.31 3.80 1.07
CA GLY A 71 -11.07 4.55 0.87
C GLY A 71 -11.24 5.94 0.26
N VAL A 72 -12.40 6.23 -0.35
CA VAL A 72 -12.71 7.57 -0.91
C VAL A 72 -12.64 8.66 0.16
N GLY A 73 -13.09 8.36 1.38
CA GLY A 73 -13.08 9.32 2.49
C GLY A 73 -11.65 9.74 2.88
N VAL A 74 -10.76 8.77 3.01
CA VAL A 74 -9.34 9.04 3.31
C VAL A 74 -8.67 9.74 2.13
N PHE A 75 -8.95 9.33 0.88
CA PHE A 75 -8.39 9.98 -0.30
C PHE A 75 -8.71 11.48 -0.36
N GLN A 76 -9.96 11.87 -0.12
CA GLN A 76 -10.39 13.28 -0.13
C GLN A 76 -9.65 14.10 0.92
N LEU A 77 -9.50 13.57 2.14
CA LEU A 77 -8.78 14.23 3.22
C LEU A 77 -7.30 14.36 2.90
N VAL A 78 -6.65 13.31 2.38
CA VAL A 78 -5.23 13.36 2.01
C VAL A 78 -4.99 14.37 0.88
N ARG A 79 -5.87 14.43 -0.12
CA ARG A 79 -5.78 15.40 -1.23
C ARG A 79 -5.82 16.85 -0.77
N SER A 80 -6.38 17.16 0.41
CA SER A 80 -6.43 18.52 0.95
C SER A 80 -5.05 19.06 1.34
N PHE A 81 -4.15 18.19 1.83
CA PHE A 81 -2.80 18.58 2.25
C PHE A 81 -1.70 18.05 1.32
N TYR A 82 -1.99 17.02 0.52
CA TYR A 82 -1.08 16.48 -0.51
C TYR A 82 -1.84 16.34 -1.84
N PRO A 83 -1.99 17.43 -2.61
CA PRO A 83 -2.75 17.42 -3.85
C PRO A 83 -2.20 16.43 -4.91
N ALA A 84 -0.93 16.05 -4.85
CA ALA A 84 -0.37 15.09 -5.81
C ALA A 84 -0.77 13.61 -5.54
N ALA A 85 -1.52 13.32 -4.47
CA ALA A 85 -1.99 11.98 -4.16
C ALA A 85 -2.90 11.43 -5.28
N ARG A 86 -2.76 10.13 -5.58
CA ARG A 86 -3.51 9.45 -6.64
C ARG A 86 -4.46 8.41 -6.08
N ASP A 87 -5.68 8.40 -6.59
CA ASP A 87 -6.63 7.33 -6.32
C ASP A 87 -6.30 6.10 -7.17
N ILE A 88 -6.45 4.94 -6.55
CA ILE A 88 -6.33 3.62 -7.16
C ILE A 88 -7.74 3.03 -7.06
N ARG A 89 -8.40 2.82 -8.20
CA ARG A 89 -9.72 2.18 -8.26
C ARG A 89 -9.56 0.76 -8.72
N TYR A 90 -9.75 -0.21 -7.83
CA TYR A 90 -9.51 -1.61 -8.16
C TYR A 90 -10.59 -2.15 -9.10
N THR A 91 -10.20 -2.45 -10.34
CA THR A 91 -10.89 -3.47 -11.14
C THR A 91 -10.27 -4.85 -10.84
N PRO A 92 -10.99 -5.96 -11.07
CA PRO A 92 -10.43 -7.30 -10.93
C PRO A 92 -9.13 -7.49 -11.73
N GLU A 93 -9.05 -6.91 -12.93
CA GLU A 93 -7.89 -6.98 -13.81
C GLU A 93 -6.71 -6.20 -13.22
N MET A 94 -6.95 -4.98 -12.72
CA MET A 94 -5.90 -4.16 -12.13
C MET A 94 -5.34 -4.80 -10.86
N LYS A 95 -6.22 -5.35 -10.01
CA LYS A 95 -5.81 -6.09 -8.82
C LYS A 95 -4.94 -7.31 -9.18
N THR A 96 -5.34 -8.06 -10.20
CA THR A 96 -4.57 -9.21 -10.68
C THR A 96 -3.19 -8.77 -11.18
N ALA A 97 -3.11 -7.71 -12.00
CA ALA A 97 -1.84 -7.19 -12.50
C ALA A 97 -0.90 -6.73 -11.37
N MET A 98 -1.44 -6.05 -10.35
CA MET A 98 -0.66 -5.60 -9.19
C MET A 98 -0.10 -6.78 -8.38
N VAL A 99 -0.92 -7.81 -8.12
CA VAL A 99 -0.47 -9.02 -7.42
C VAL A 99 0.60 -9.76 -8.22
N LEU A 100 0.42 -9.91 -9.54
CA LEU A 100 1.42 -10.54 -10.40
C LEU A 100 2.74 -9.75 -10.42
N LYS A 101 2.66 -8.41 -10.45
CA LYS A 101 3.85 -7.57 -10.39
C LYS A 101 4.57 -7.69 -9.05
N ALA A 102 3.84 -7.69 -7.93
CA ALA A 102 4.41 -7.89 -6.61
C ALA A 102 5.13 -9.24 -6.50
N LYS A 103 4.49 -10.33 -7.01
CA LYS A 103 5.12 -11.66 -7.06
C LYS A 103 6.40 -11.67 -7.88
N ASP A 104 6.43 -10.99 -9.04
CA ASP A 104 7.64 -10.87 -9.86
C ASP A 104 8.77 -10.15 -9.11
N VAL A 105 8.48 -9.05 -8.41
CA VAL A 105 9.46 -8.31 -7.60
C VAL A 105 10.04 -9.18 -6.48
N ILE A 106 9.18 -9.92 -5.76
CA ILE A 106 9.62 -10.82 -4.69
C ILE A 106 10.48 -11.96 -5.25
N ARG A 107 10.02 -12.62 -6.32
CA ARG A 107 10.74 -13.72 -6.97
C ARG A 107 12.14 -13.32 -7.44
N ARG A 108 12.32 -12.08 -7.90
CA ARG A 108 13.62 -11.54 -8.33
C ARG A 108 14.54 -11.13 -7.17
N GLY A 109 14.09 -11.23 -5.91
CA GLY A 109 14.84 -10.74 -4.76
C GLY A 109 14.96 -9.21 -4.72
N CYS A 110 14.02 -8.51 -5.37
CA CYS A 110 14.03 -7.05 -5.48
C CYS A 110 13.22 -6.36 -4.37
N LEU A 111 12.67 -7.09 -3.39
CA LEU A 111 12.00 -6.52 -2.22
C LEU A 111 12.84 -6.80 -0.97
N GLU A 112 13.21 -5.72 -0.26
CA GLU A 112 13.85 -5.79 1.06
C GLU A 112 12.96 -5.16 2.11
N TYR A 113 13.01 -5.72 3.32
CA TYR A 113 12.35 -5.20 4.51
C TYR A 113 13.13 -5.69 5.74
N ASP A 114 12.90 -5.05 6.88
CA ASP A 114 13.56 -5.44 8.12
C ASP A 114 13.18 -6.86 8.54
N VAL A 115 14.15 -7.65 9.01
CA VAL A 115 13.95 -9.05 9.41
C VAL A 115 12.94 -9.21 10.55
N SER A 116 12.78 -8.20 11.40
CA SER A 116 11.80 -8.20 12.49
C SER A 116 10.36 -8.02 12.02
N ALA A 117 10.13 -7.61 10.76
CA ALA A 117 8.79 -7.42 10.19
C ALA A 117 8.19 -8.75 9.71
N THR A 118 7.97 -9.68 10.65
CA THR A 118 7.44 -11.02 10.40
C THR A 118 6.01 -11.02 9.83
N ASP A 119 5.23 -9.99 10.12
CA ASP A 119 3.88 -9.77 9.62
C ASP A 119 3.83 -9.48 8.11
N ILE A 120 4.88 -8.90 7.53
CA ILE A 120 5.00 -8.71 6.08
C ILE A 120 5.09 -10.08 5.41
N THR A 121 5.97 -10.94 5.92
CA THR A 121 6.14 -12.31 5.41
C THR A 121 4.85 -13.11 5.54
N SER A 122 4.19 -13.06 6.71
CA SER A 122 2.94 -13.80 6.93
C SER A 122 1.82 -13.30 6.01
N SER A 123 1.72 -11.98 5.78
CA SER A 123 0.74 -11.39 4.87
C SER A 123 0.94 -11.88 3.43
N PHE A 124 2.17 -11.95 2.94
CA PHE A 124 2.44 -12.48 1.59
C PHE A 124 2.13 -13.97 1.47
N MET A 125 2.44 -14.77 2.49
CA MET A 125 2.13 -16.21 2.50
C MET A 125 0.61 -16.50 2.56
N ALA A 126 -0.18 -15.57 3.09
CA ALA A 126 -1.63 -15.68 3.16
C ALA A 126 -2.34 -15.43 1.81
N ILE A 127 -1.65 -14.84 0.81
CA ILE A 127 -2.24 -14.56 -0.50
C ILE A 127 -2.47 -15.87 -1.27
N ARG A 128 -3.71 -16.35 -1.29
CA ARG A 128 -4.15 -17.54 -2.04
C ARG A 128 -4.95 -17.16 -3.29
N LYS A 129 -4.81 -17.95 -4.35
CA LYS A 129 -5.67 -17.83 -5.54
C LYS A 129 -7.04 -18.40 -5.18
N THR A 130 -8.07 -17.56 -5.08
CA THR A 130 -9.44 -18.01 -4.96
C THR A 130 -10.03 -18.14 -6.36
N MET A 131 -10.50 -19.33 -6.74
CA MET A 131 -11.23 -19.49 -8.00
C MET A 131 -12.58 -18.80 -7.87
N THR A 132 -12.90 -17.90 -8.79
CA THR A 132 -14.26 -17.35 -8.87
C THR A 132 -15.20 -18.43 -9.39
N SER A 133 -16.47 -18.39 -9.01
CA SER A 133 -17.51 -19.36 -9.41
C SER A 133 -17.78 -19.42 -10.93
N SER A 134 -17.10 -18.60 -11.73
CA SER A 134 -17.15 -18.61 -13.19
C SER A 134 -15.97 -19.32 -13.87
N GLY A 135 -15.06 -19.95 -13.10
CA GLY A 135 -13.98 -20.77 -13.67
C GLY A 135 -12.87 -19.98 -14.37
N ARG A 136 -12.74 -18.68 -14.08
CA ARG A 136 -11.63 -17.82 -14.51
C ARG A 136 -10.85 -17.30 -13.31
#